data_AF-A0A9W9ZPH4-F1
#
_entry.id   AF-A0A9W9ZPH4-F1
#
_cell.length_a   1.000
_cell.length_b   1.000
_cell.length_c   1.000
_cell.angle_alpha   90.00
_cell.angle_beta   90.00
_cell.angle_gamma   90.00
#
_symmetry.space_group_name_H-M   'P 1'
#
loop_
_entity.id
_entity.type
_entity.pdbx_description
1 polymer ?
#
loop_
_entity_poly.entity_id
_entity_poly.type
_entity_poly.pdbx_seq_one_letter_code
_entity_poly.pdbx_strand_id
1 'polypeptide(L)'
;MVEETVAFKGNQSNKTRIWLIIFALIAVIILIVGIVLIVLAIKKKEDATDTDEHASSSFCEYSEEAKRIGLDDFMKRVKKTYYEKHPFMLPGDPDATREDIKEKYSAYNPTPDYIKEVTDTALNLYKEAKEIKVVSDKLKPRERKALSQLKHYLKTLFGQPFDMNFYAGDWMMGPTFYCSKQTICNVGKHLQGMLDRLKPKNAKDVELIKSKLKTHKEGILRYMENLKMGKIHGMVYSQEACVAGWNGLKRKYLKIALKNETGVLEEKYFKDVLAGSYYSDITDAMNTQWKKDHDDKTVKESLSDYLVEYMGKPMNQLLRYLQYEHYRYCVPSNVSSGLASLPLAHVWFDGKENTSWPTNTKLSTGDQLNGTKAYAMILPYFTTNDMTPMDVHKLGKEQLAILYPLAVEAAKNATGKSNEAEAIREFRDELNSSDNYFNVNKFPGNESDTQAKRNAALLTTQRNIVQRDGSSAKMVQGGQNGNEHAVPQDNSSVPLRGR
;
A
#
# COMPACT_ATOMS: atom_id res chain seq x y z
N MET A 1 -42.03 -51.67 61.00
CA MET A 1 -41.17 -52.85 60.77
C MET A 1 -40.55 -52.64 59.40
N VAL A 2 -39.27 -52.35 59.23
CA VAL A 2 -38.06 -52.80 59.95
C VAL A 2 -37.05 -51.63 59.97
N GLU A 3 -36.35 -51.45 61.10
CA GLU A 3 -35.17 -50.60 61.24
C GLU A 3 -34.01 -51.14 60.39
N GLU A 4 -33.29 -50.26 59.70
CA GLU A 4 -31.84 -50.47 59.58
C GLU A 4 -31.12 -49.13 59.62
N THR A 5 -30.39 -48.94 60.72
CA THR A 5 -29.51 -47.82 61.02
C THR A 5 -28.24 -47.91 60.17
N VAL A 6 -27.90 -46.86 59.42
CA VAL A 6 -26.54 -46.68 58.91
C VAL A 6 -25.97 -45.39 59.47
N ALA A 7 -25.16 -45.57 60.52
CA ALA A 7 -24.30 -44.56 61.08
C ALA A 7 -23.12 -44.28 60.13
N PHE A 8 -23.00 -43.05 59.62
CA PHE A 8 -21.75 -42.57 59.04
C PHE A 8 -20.94 -41.83 60.10
N LYS A 9 -20.06 -42.59 60.76
CA LYS A 9 -19.00 -42.09 61.64
C LYS A 9 -17.91 -41.49 60.74
N GLY A 10 -17.60 -40.21 60.94
CA GLY A 10 -16.78 -39.42 60.04
C GLY A 10 -15.27 -39.67 60.12
N ASN A 11 -14.58 -39.11 59.13
CA ASN A 11 -13.31 -38.43 59.33
C ASN A 11 -13.09 -37.40 58.21
N GLN A 12 -13.83 -36.27 58.23
CA GLN A 12 -13.47 -35.14 57.38
C GLN A 12 -12.25 -34.45 58.02
N SER A 13 -11.10 -34.69 57.40
CA SER A 13 -9.84 -34.00 57.69
C SER A 13 -10.06 -32.50 57.91
N ASN A 14 -9.54 -31.97 59.03
CA ASN A 14 -9.56 -30.54 59.37
C ASN A 14 -9.11 -29.65 58.19
N LYS A 15 -8.29 -30.17 57.28
CA LYS A 15 -7.84 -29.45 56.08
C LYS A 15 -8.99 -29.10 55.13
N THR A 16 -10.00 -29.96 54.96
CA THR A 16 -11.11 -29.72 54.02
C THR A 16 -12.06 -28.60 54.51
N ARG A 17 -12.29 -28.54 55.82
CA ARG A 17 -13.03 -27.41 56.45
C ARG A 17 -12.24 -26.11 56.39
N ILE A 18 -10.92 -26.15 56.60
CA ILE A 18 -10.05 -24.96 56.48
C ILE A 18 -10.06 -24.42 55.05
N TRP A 19 -9.96 -25.29 54.03
CA TRP A 19 -10.04 -24.86 52.63
C TRP A 19 -11.40 -24.27 52.26
N LEU A 20 -12.51 -24.84 52.75
CA LEU A 20 -13.84 -24.26 52.54
C LEU A 20 -14.01 -22.88 53.18
N ILE A 21 -13.43 -22.67 54.37
CA ILE A 21 -13.44 -21.35 55.04
C ILE A 21 -12.58 -20.34 54.26
N ILE A 22 -11.42 -20.76 53.74
CA ILE A 22 -10.56 -19.90 52.91
C ILE A 22 -11.28 -19.51 51.61
N PHE A 23 -11.92 -20.47 50.92
CA PHE A 23 -12.69 -20.17 49.71
C PHE A 23 -13.90 -19.26 49.99
N ALA A 24 -14.58 -19.44 51.11
CA ALA A 24 -15.67 -18.56 51.52
C ALA A 24 -15.17 -17.13 51.82
N LEU A 25 -14.03 -16.98 52.47
CA LEU A 25 -13.40 -15.68 52.72
C LEU A 25 -12.98 -14.97 51.43
N ILE A 26 -12.38 -15.70 50.48
CA ILE A 26 -12.02 -15.15 49.16
C ILE A 26 -13.27 -14.72 48.39
N ALA A 27 -14.33 -15.53 48.42
CA ALA A 27 -15.59 -15.18 47.77
C ALA A 27 -16.21 -13.91 48.36
N VAL A 28 -16.19 -13.74 49.68
CA VAL A 28 -16.66 -12.53 50.35
C VAL A 28 -15.81 -11.30 49.97
N ILE A 29 -14.48 -11.43 49.90
CA ILE A 29 -13.61 -10.34 49.48
C ILE A 29 -13.91 -9.91 48.03
N ILE A 30 -14.06 -10.87 47.11
CA ILE A 30 -14.42 -10.58 45.71
C ILE A 30 -15.79 -9.88 45.62
N LEU A 31 -16.75 -10.30 46.46
CA LEU A 31 -18.09 -9.71 46.48
C LEU A 31 -18.06 -8.27 47.03
N ILE A 32 -17.28 -8.01 48.08
CA ILE A 32 -17.06 -6.65 48.62
C ILE A 32 -16.37 -5.76 47.58
N VAL A 33 -15.31 -6.25 46.92
CA VAL A 33 -14.63 -5.50 45.85
C VAL A 33 -15.59 -5.22 44.69
N GLY A 34 -16.41 -6.20 44.30
CA GLY A 34 -17.45 -6.04 43.28
C GLY A 34 -18.47 -4.96 43.65
N ILE A 35 -18.98 -4.97 44.89
CA ILE A 35 -19.91 -3.96 45.37
C ILE A 35 -19.24 -2.57 45.43
N VAL A 36 -18.00 -2.47 45.91
CA VAL A 36 -17.26 -1.21 45.95
C VAL A 36 -17.03 -0.66 44.54
N LEU A 37 -16.69 -1.51 43.57
CA LEU A 37 -16.54 -1.10 42.17
C LEU A 37 -17.88 -0.67 41.56
N ILE A 38 -18.99 -1.33 41.89
CA ILE A 38 -20.33 -0.93 41.44
C ILE A 38 -20.73 0.41 42.07
N VAL A 39 -20.49 0.61 43.37
CA VAL A 39 -20.78 1.88 44.07
C VAL A 39 -19.90 3.02 43.53
N LEU A 40 -18.61 2.76 43.25
CA LEU A 40 -17.73 3.73 42.60
C LEU A 40 -18.19 4.06 41.17
N ALA A 41 -18.68 3.07 40.42
CA ALA A 41 -19.22 3.28 39.09
C ALA A 41 -20.54 4.07 39.13
N ILE A 42 -21.41 3.83 40.12
CA ILE A 42 -22.65 4.59 40.33
C ILE A 42 -22.35 6.01 40.78
N LYS A 43 -21.41 6.22 41.72
CA LYS A 43 -20.94 7.57 42.11
C LYS A 43 -20.38 8.35 40.92
N LYS A 44 -19.56 7.69 40.08
CA LYS A 44 -19.05 8.29 38.85
C LYS A 44 -20.16 8.60 37.84
N LYS A 45 -21.31 7.94 37.93
CA LYS A 45 -22.46 8.15 37.06
C LYS A 45 -23.40 9.25 37.58
N GLU A 46 -23.53 9.40 38.90
CA GLU A 46 -24.26 10.50 39.55
C GLU A 46 -23.48 11.83 39.49
N ASP A 47 -22.14 11.80 39.59
CA ASP A 47 -21.28 12.97 39.35
C ASP A 47 -21.25 13.39 37.86
N ALA A 48 -21.68 12.52 36.95
CA ALA A 48 -21.71 12.76 35.50
C ALA A 48 -23.06 13.27 34.98
N THR A 49 -24.07 13.46 35.84
CA THR A 49 -25.45 13.76 35.39
C THR A 49 -25.86 15.23 35.37
N ASP A 50 -24.99 16.22 35.61
CA ASP A 50 -25.39 17.62 35.32
C ASP A 50 -24.25 18.61 34.98
N THR A 51 -23.07 18.13 34.57
CA THR A 51 -21.94 19.01 34.17
C THR A 51 -21.14 18.58 32.93
N ASP A 52 -21.53 17.51 32.25
CA ASP A 52 -20.63 16.80 31.33
C ASP A 52 -20.78 17.13 29.81
N GLU A 53 -21.60 18.12 29.43
CA GLU A 53 -21.52 18.67 28.05
C GLU A 53 -20.36 19.67 27.89
N HIS A 54 -20.00 20.42 28.93
CA HIS A 54 -18.89 21.38 28.89
C HIS A 54 -17.51 20.75 29.11
N ALA A 55 -17.40 19.67 29.90
CA ALA A 55 -16.13 18.99 30.11
C ALA A 55 -15.66 18.23 28.85
N SER A 56 -16.60 17.66 28.08
CA SER A 56 -16.35 17.02 26.79
C SER A 56 -15.79 18.00 25.74
N SER A 57 -16.20 19.26 25.73
CA SER A 57 -15.68 20.25 24.77
C SER A 57 -14.24 20.65 25.10
N SER A 58 -13.94 20.88 26.39
CA SER A 58 -12.63 21.36 26.85
C SER A 58 -11.48 20.38 26.59
N PHE A 59 -11.75 19.06 26.60
CA PHE A 59 -10.73 18.05 26.34
C PHE A 59 -10.22 18.15 24.90
N CYS A 60 -11.11 18.40 23.94
CA CYS A 60 -10.82 18.46 22.51
C CYS A 60 -10.30 19.84 22.07
N GLU A 61 -10.59 20.90 22.80
CA GLU A 61 -10.12 22.25 22.49
C GLU A 61 -8.59 22.37 22.43
N TYR A 62 -8.09 23.24 21.55
CA TYR A 62 -6.66 23.54 21.46
C TYR A 62 -6.14 24.23 22.73
N SER A 63 -4.88 23.97 23.09
CA SER A 63 -4.19 24.74 24.13
C SER A 63 -4.03 26.20 23.74
N GLU A 64 -3.83 27.08 24.72
CA GLU A 64 -3.55 28.49 24.47
C GLU A 64 -2.27 28.68 23.63
N GLU A 65 -1.29 27.80 23.78
CA GLU A 65 -0.10 27.82 22.93
C GLU A 65 -0.43 27.42 21.49
N ALA A 66 -1.27 26.40 21.28
CA ALA A 66 -1.70 25.99 19.94
C ALA A 66 -2.52 27.09 19.24
N LYS A 67 -3.36 27.82 19.98
CA LYS A 67 -4.08 29.01 19.49
C LYS A 67 -3.09 30.14 19.15
N ARG A 68 -2.13 30.44 20.05
CA ARG A 68 -1.12 31.49 19.85
C ARG A 68 -0.28 31.29 18.59
N ILE A 69 0.07 30.04 18.28
CA ILE A 69 0.86 29.72 17.08
C ILE A 69 0.00 29.48 15.83
N GLY A 70 -1.32 29.57 15.94
CA GLY A 70 -2.24 29.32 14.82
C GLY A 70 -2.18 27.89 14.28
N LEU A 71 -2.01 26.88 15.14
CA LEU A 71 -1.79 25.49 14.70
C LEU A 71 -2.96 24.95 13.86
N ASP A 72 -4.19 25.25 14.25
CA ASP A 72 -5.40 24.80 13.54
C ASP A 72 -5.49 25.38 12.12
N ASP A 73 -5.33 26.71 12.01
CA ASP A 73 -5.38 27.41 10.73
C ASP A 73 -4.26 26.95 9.80
N PHE A 74 -3.06 26.73 10.34
CA PHE A 74 -1.94 26.20 9.57
C PHE A 74 -2.22 24.78 9.06
N MET A 75 -2.79 23.90 9.90
CA MET A 75 -3.17 22.55 9.47
C MET A 75 -4.28 22.56 8.42
N LYS A 76 -5.30 23.40 8.57
CA LYS A 76 -6.37 23.59 7.57
C LYS A 76 -5.79 24.09 6.25
N ARG A 77 -4.86 25.05 6.29
CA ARG A 77 -4.15 25.54 5.09
C ARG A 77 -3.37 24.42 4.42
N VAL A 78 -2.60 23.63 5.17
CA VAL A 78 -1.85 22.49 4.60
C VAL A 78 -2.78 21.46 3.98
N LYS A 79 -3.90 21.11 4.63
CA LYS A 79 -4.92 20.20 4.07
C LYS A 79 -5.47 20.75 2.74
N LYS A 80 -5.89 22.01 2.72
CA LYS A 80 -6.43 22.66 1.52
C LYS A 80 -5.40 22.65 0.39
N THR A 81 -4.18 23.09 0.67
CA THR A 81 -3.09 23.11 -0.31
C THR A 81 -2.74 21.71 -0.82
N TYR A 82 -2.81 20.68 0.04
CA TYR A 82 -2.59 19.30 -0.40
C TYR A 82 -3.56 18.90 -1.52
N TYR A 83 -4.85 19.14 -1.35
CA TYR A 83 -5.85 18.78 -2.36
C TYR A 83 -5.82 19.70 -3.59
N GLU A 84 -5.46 20.99 -3.44
CA GLU A 84 -5.18 21.89 -4.57
C GLU A 84 -3.99 21.38 -5.41
N LYS A 85 -2.94 20.84 -4.76
CA LYS A 85 -1.73 20.28 -5.40
C LYS A 85 -1.83 18.79 -5.74
N HIS A 86 -2.92 18.13 -5.38
CA HIS A 86 -3.19 16.73 -5.72
C HIS A 86 -4.68 16.57 -6.06
N PRO A 87 -5.16 17.23 -7.12
CA PRO A 87 -6.58 17.21 -7.48
C PRO A 87 -7.09 15.80 -7.81
N PHE A 88 -6.20 14.88 -8.19
CA PHE A 88 -6.52 13.46 -8.37
C PHE A 88 -6.86 12.72 -7.06
N MET A 89 -6.49 13.29 -5.90
CA MET A 89 -6.83 12.77 -4.56
C MET A 89 -8.12 13.38 -3.99
N LEU A 90 -8.64 14.44 -4.61
CA LEU A 90 -9.83 15.17 -4.16
C LEU A 90 -11.06 14.28 -3.89
N PRO A 91 -11.35 13.20 -4.64
CA PRO A 91 -12.47 12.31 -4.33
C PRO A 91 -12.41 11.68 -2.94
N GLY A 92 -11.20 11.54 -2.39
CA GLY A 92 -10.94 11.04 -1.04
C GLY A 92 -10.92 12.13 0.04
N ASP A 93 -11.12 13.41 -0.29
CA ASP A 93 -11.37 14.45 0.71
C ASP A 93 -12.78 14.25 1.31
N PRO A 94 -12.92 14.05 2.62
CA PRO A 94 -14.23 13.97 3.26
C PRO A 94 -15.06 15.25 3.11
N ASP A 95 -14.41 16.40 2.91
CA ASP A 95 -15.09 17.71 2.82
C ASP A 95 -15.47 18.08 1.38
N ALA A 96 -14.97 17.34 0.37
CA ALA A 96 -15.24 17.65 -1.02
C ALA A 96 -16.68 17.26 -1.42
N THR A 97 -17.38 18.23 -1.98
CA THR A 97 -18.71 18.05 -2.58
C THR A 97 -18.61 17.46 -3.98
N ARG A 98 -19.74 16.98 -4.52
CA ARG A 98 -19.79 16.50 -5.89
C ARG A 98 -19.42 17.60 -6.89
N GLU A 99 -19.83 18.82 -6.61
CA GLU A 99 -19.57 20.03 -7.39
C GLU A 99 -18.07 20.37 -7.37
N ASP A 100 -17.41 20.27 -6.21
CA ASP A 100 -15.95 20.40 -6.11
C ASP A 100 -15.24 19.40 -7.02
N ILE A 101 -15.68 18.14 -7.06
CA ILE A 101 -15.08 17.13 -7.95
C ILE A 101 -15.29 17.49 -9.42
N LYS A 102 -16.47 17.99 -9.82
CA LYS A 102 -16.73 18.40 -11.20
C LYS A 102 -15.76 19.50 -11.64
N GLU A 103 -15.61 20.52 -10.81
CA GLU A 103 -14.83 21.72 -11.10
C GLU A 103 -13.32 21.44 -11.01
N LYS A 104 -12.87 20.90 -9.88
CA LYS A 104 -11.45 20.94 -9.48
C LYS A 104 -10.68 19.65 -9.74
N TYR A 105 -11.36 18.51 -9.96
CA TYR A 105 -10.65 17.26 -10.24
C TYR A 105 -9.87 17.34 -11.57
N SER A 106 -8.64 16.88 -11.56
CA SER A 106 -7.86 16.53 -12.75
C SER A 106 -7.04 15.27 -12.45
N ALA A 107 -6.71 14.52 -13.50
CA ALA A 107 -5.86 13.35 -13.35
C ALA A 107 -4.45 13.73 -12.88
N TYR A 108 -3.67 12.72 -12.51
CA TYR A 108 -2.26 12.91 -12.16
C TYR A 108 -1.51 13.61 -13.30
N ASN A 109 -0.90 14.75 -12.97
CA ASN A 109 -0.09 15.54 -13.90
C ASN A 109 1.40 15.35 -13.59
N PRO A 110 2.15 14.56 -14.38
CA PRO A 110 3.57 14.37 -14.17
C PRO A 110 4.43 15.38 -14.95
N THR A 111 3.90 16.55 -15.37
CA THR A 111 4.78 17.53 -16.01
C THR A 111 5.86 18.04 -15.03
N PRO A 112 7.10 18.27 -15.49
CA PRO A 112 8.18 18.75 -14.63
C PRO A 112 7.82 20.06 -13.90
N ASP A 113 7.18 21.00 -14.59
CA ASP A 113 6.76 22.27 -14.01
C ASP A 113 5.75 22.08 -12.87
N TYR A 114 4.81 21.16 -13.03
CA TYR A 114 3.84 20.82 -11.99
C TYR A 114 4.52 20.15 -10.79
N ILE A 115 5.38 19.16 -11.05
CA ILE A 115 6.14 18.48 -9.98
C ILE A 115 6.99 19.49 -9.20
N LYS A 116 7.61 20.46 -9.90
CA LYS A 116 8.36 21.56 -9.29
C LYS A 116 7.45 22.43 -8.41
N GLU A 117 6.30 22.84 -8.94
CA GLU A 117 5.33 23.64 -8.18
C GLU A 117 4.88 22.93 -6.90
N VAL A 118 4.58 21.64 -6.96
CA VAL A 118 4.22 20.83 -5.78
C VAL A 118 5.40 20.75 -4.80
N THR A 119 6.61 20.51 -5.31
CA THR A 119 7.84 20.44 -4.51
C THR A 119 8.08 21.75 -3.75
N ASP A 120 8.09 22.87 -4.45
CA ASP A 120 8.34 24.19 -3.88
C ASP A 120 7.26 24.57 -2.87
N THR A 121 5.99 24.28 -3.18
CA THR A 121 4.87 24.54 -2.27
C THR A 121 5.04 23.78 -0.95
N ALA A 122 5.38 22.49 -1.01
CA ALA A 122 5.60 21.68 0.19
C ALA A 122 6.78 22.18 1.01
N LEU A 123 7.90 22.52 0.35
CA LEU A 123 9.12 23.00 1.01
C LEU A 123 8.95 24.39 1.63
N ASN A 124 8.17 25.28 0.99
CA ASN A 124 7.83 26.58 1.56
C ASN A 124 6.97 26.43 2.82
N LEU A 125 5.92 25.61 2.77
CA LEU A 125 5.12 25.28 3.96
C LEU A 125 5.97 24.61 5.04
N TYR A 126 6.90 23.73 4.68
CA TYR A 126 7.83 23.12 5.63
C TYR A 126 8.73 24.17 6.31
N LYS A 127 9.25 25.12 5.54
CA LYS A 127 10.05 26.24 6.06
C LYS A 127 9.25 27.07 7.05
N GLU A 128 8.03 27.47 6.69
CA GLU A 128 7.10 28.18 7.59
C GLU A 128 6.87 27.37 8.88
N ALA A 129 6.56 26.08 8.77
CA ALA A 129 6.32 25.20 9.92
C ALA A 129 7.54 25.11 10.85
N LYS A 130 8.77 25.13 10.31
CA LYS A 130 10.01 25.15 11.09
C LYS A 130 10.24 26.46 11.82
N GLU A 131 9.81 27.58 11.25
CA GLU A 131 10.01 28.93 11.80
C GLU A 131 8.98 29.27 12.90
N ILE A 132 7.91 28.47 13.05
CA ILE A 132 6.96 28.61 14.17
C ILE A 132 7.71 28.45 15.50
N LYS A 133 7.76 29.54 16.28
CA LYS A 133 8.32 29.55 17.64
C LYS A 133 7.32 28.89 18.60
N VAL A 134 7.67 27.71 19.09
CA VAL A 134 6.81 26.87 19.94
C VAL A 134 7.39 26.71 21.33
N VAL A 135 6.54 26.89 22.34
CA VAL A 135 6.81 26.56 23.75
C VAL A 135 6.26 25.15 24.01
N SER A 136 7.08 24.14 23.76
CA SER A 136 6.68 22.73 23.63
C SER A 136 5.93 22.16 24.84
N ASP A 137 6.32 22.57 26.04
CA ASP A 137 5.70 22.20 27.32
C ASP A 137 4.26 22.73 27.47
N LYS A 138 3.90 23.82 26.77
CA LYS A 138 2.54 24.39 26.76
C LYS A 138 1.61 23.79 25.70
N LEU A 139 2.13 22.94 24.82
CA LEU A 139 1.32 22.15 23.90
C LEU A 139 0.79 20.88 24.60
N LYS A 140 -0.43 20.48 24.27
CA LYS A 140 -0.94 19.16 24.62
C LYS A 140 -0.15 18.08 23.85
N PRO A 141 0.00 16.85 24.38
CA PRO A 141 0.74 15.79 23.69
C PRO A 141 0.30 15.53 22.24
N ARG A 142 -1.02 15.60 21.97
CA ARG A 142 -1.57 15.45 20.61
C ARG A 142 -1.16 16.56 19.65
N GLU A 143 -1.00 17.78 20.15
CA GLU A 143 -0.62 18.96 19.35
C GLU A 143 0.86 18.92 19.01
N ARG A 144 1.71 18.52 19.97
CA ARG A 144 3.13 18.23 19.71
C ARG A 144 3.29 17.16 18.63
N LYS A 145 2.53 16.07 18.75
CA LYS A 145 2.50 15.00 17.75
C LYS A 145 2.04 15.52 16.39
N ALA A 146 0.93 16.26 16.34
CA ALA A 146 0.39 16.82 15.10
C ALA A 146 1.41 17.73 14.40
N LEU A 147 2.04 18.66 15.13
CA LEU A 147 3.07 19.53 14.58
C LEU A 147 4.28 18.75 14.06
N SER A 148 4.73 17.73 14.80
CA SER A 148 5.84 16.88 14.36
C SER A 148 5.49 16.10 13.09
N GLN A 149 4.28 15.52 13.03
CA GLN A 149 3.79 14.81 11.85
C GLN A 149 3.64 15.75 10.66
N LEU A 150 3.15 16.97 10.88
CA LEU A 150 3.00 17.99 9.86
C LEU A 150 4.34 18.40 9.25
N LYS A 151 5.34 18.69 10.09
CA LYS A 151 6.71 18.98 9.66
C LYS A 151 7.28 17.84 8.82
N HIS A 152 7.14 16.61 9.30
CA HIS A 152 7.59 15.42 8.58
C HIS A 152 6.88 15.25 7.24
N TYR A 153 5.55 15.35 7.23
CA TYR A 153 4.69 15.24 6.05
C TYR A 153 5.08 16.24 4.96
N LEU A 154 5.32 17.50 5.32
CA LEU A 154 5.76 18.56 4.41
C LEU A 154 7.22 18.37 3.96
N LYS A 155 8.12 17.98 4.86
CA LYS A 155 9.53 17.63 4.54
C LYS A 155 9.62 16.56 3.47
N THR A 156 8.69 15.60 3.50
CA THR A 156 8.59 14.49 2.54
C THR A 156 7.54 14.75 1.47
N LEU A 157 7.33 16.02 1.09
CA LEU A 157 6.46 16.45 -0.01
C LEU A 157 5.03 15.89 0.06
N PHE A 158 4.33 16.23 1.14
CA PHE A 158 2.99 15.70 1.42
C PHE A 158 2.96 14.16 1.52
N GLY A 159 4.02 13.59 2.09
CA GLY A 159 4.16 12.13 2.27
C GLY A 159 4.37 11.36 0.96
N GLN A 160 4.89 12.01 -0.09
CA GLN A 160 5.21 11.41 -1.38
C GLN A 160 6.73 11.32 -1.56
N PRO A 161 7.36 10.22 -1.10
CA PRO A 161 8.83 10.07 -1.19
C PRO A 161 9.32 9.77 -2.61
N PHE A 162 8.42 9.43 -3.54
CA PHE A 162 8.74 9.05 -4.91
C PHE A 162 7.93 9.88 -5.90
N ASP A 163 8.46 10.05 -7.11
CA ASP A 163 7.83 10.67 -8.29
C ASP A 163 7.46 12.16 -8.17
N MET A 164 7.51 12.75 -6.97
CA MET A 164 6.98 14.09 -6.70
C MET A 164 8.04 15.11 -6.27
N ASN A 165 9.30 14.70 -6.12
CA ASN A 165 10.40 15.62 -5.79
C ASN A 165 11.15 16.04 -7.06
N PHE A 166 10.87 17.26 -7.54
CA PHE A 166 11.49 17.79 -8.74
C PHE A 166 13.02 17.74 -8.70
N TYR A 167 13.60 18.14 -7.56
CA TYR A 167 15.04 18.24 -7.37
C TYR A 167 15.74 16.90 -7.14
N ALA A 168 15.01 15.85 -6.78
CA ALA A 168 15.57 14.50 -6.67
C ALA A 168 15.74 13.83 -8.04
N GLY A 169 14.93 14.21 -9.03
CA GLY A 169 14.98 13.66 -10.39
C GLY A 169 14.48 12.22 -10.53
N ASP A 170 14.01 11.60 -9.44
CA ASP A 170 13.51 10.22 -9.42
C ASP A 170 12.20 10.04 -10.22
N TRP A 171 11.45 11.13 -10.41
CA TRP A 171 10.28 11.21 -11.28
C TRP A 171 10.54 10.90 -12.76
N MET A 172 11.81 10.86 -13.19
CA MET A 172 12.23 10.44 -14.52
C MET A 172 12.60 8.96 -14.62
N MET A 173 12.75 8.26 -13.49
CA MET A 173 13.36 6.93 -13.46
C MET A 173 12.36 5.79 -13.63
N GLY A 174 11.08 6.04 -13.36
CA GLY A 174 10.00 5.07 -13.55
C GLY A 174 9.54 4.34 -12.30
N PRO A 175 8.66 3.32 -12.48
CA PRO A 175 8.16 2.56 -11.35
C PRO A 175 9.28 1.77 -10.69
N THR A 176 9.12 1.53 -9.39
CA THR A 176 10.04 0.76 -8.54
C THR A 176 9.35 -0.48 -7.99
N PHE A 177 10.08 -1.32 -7.27
CA PHE A 177 9.45 -2.41 -6.51
C PHE A 177 8.48 -1.89 -5.43
N TYR A 178 8.61 -0.63 -5.00
CA TYR A 178 7.65 0.07 -4.14
C TYR A 178 6.47 0.70 -4.90
N CYS A 179 6.21 0.30 -6.14
CA CYS A 179 5.12 0.81 -7.00
C CYS A 179 3.79 1.03 -6.27
N SER A 180 3.44 0.23 -5.25
CA SER A 180 2.26 0.51 -4.40
C SER A 180 2.15 1.94 -3.82
N LYS A 181 3.28 2.64 -3.64
CA LYS A 181 3.42 3.99 -3.10
C LYS A 181 3.61 5.07 -4.17
N GLN A 182 3.73 4.69 -5.44
CA GLN A 182 3.91 5.63 -6.56
C GLN A 182 2.56 6.02 -7.18
N THR A 183 2.47 7.25 -7.70
CA THR A 183 1.20 7.80 -8.20
C THR A 183 0.74 7.09 -9.47
N ILE A 184 1.66 6.81 -10.41
CA ILE A 184 1.36 6.09 -11.66
C ILE A 184 0.76 4.70 -11.41
N CYS A 185 1.12 4.07 -10.31
CA CYS A 185 0.65 2.76 -9.91
C CYS A 185 -0.73 2.77 -9.24
N ASN A 186 -1.30 3.95 -9.01
CA ASN A 186 -2.60 4.15 -8.38
C ASN A 186 -3.54 5.02 -9.22
N VAL A 187 -3.18 5.44 -10.45
CA VAL A 187 -4.09 6.23 -11.31
C VAL A 187 -5.42 5.52 -11.57
N GLY A 188 -5.44 4.18 -11.67
CA GLY A 188 -6.68 3.41 -11.74
C GLY A 188 -7.60 3.60 -10.52
N LYS A 189 -7.03 3.69 -9.31
CA LYS A 189 -7.80 3.98 -8.08
C LYS A 189 -8.26 5.43 -8.00
N HIS A 190 -7.43 6.38 -8.45
CA HIS A 190 -7.83 7.80 -8.50
C HIS A 190 -8.97 8.01 -9.50
N LEU A 191 -8.95 7.28 -10.62
CA LEU A 191 -10.04 7.25 -11.59
C LEU A 191 -11.30 6.60 -11.00
N GLN A 192 -11.17 5.47 -10.31
CA GLN A 192 -12.31 4.86 -9.59
C GLN A 192 -12.97 5.86 -8.63
N GLY A 193 -12.19 6.52 -7.77
CA GLY A 193 -12.75 7.50 -6.82
C GLY A 193 -13.49 8.65 -7.51
N MET A 194 -12.97 9.13 -8.64
CA MET A 194 -13.66 10.14 -9.45
C MET A 194 -14.99 9.61 -10.00
N LEU A 195 -15.01 8.41 -10.58
CA LEU A 195 -16.21 7.81 -11.15
C LEU A 195 -17.27 7.54 -10.08
N ASP A 196 -16.87 7.06 -8.91
CA ASP A 196 -17.78 6.83 -7.78
C ASP A 196 -18.46 8.14 -7.34
N ARG A 197 -17.70 9.24 -7.26
CA ARG A 197 -18.23 10.57 -6.91
C ARG A 197 -19.03 11.20 -8.05
N LEU A 198 -18.69 10.90 -9.31
CA LEU A 198 -19.30 11.48 -10.50
C LEU A 198 -20.28 10.54 -11.21
N LYS A 199 -20.92 9.60 -10.49
CA LYS A 199 -22.00 8.77 -11.03
C LYS A 199 -22.95 9.62 -11.89
N PRO A 200 -23.18 9.25 -13.16
CA PRO A 200 -23.81 10.13 -14.14
C PRO A 200 -25.31 10.25 -13.89
N LYS A 201 -25.81 11.48 -13.78
CA LYS A 201 -27.24 11.78 -13.60
C LYS A 201 -27.92 12.26 -14.89
N ASN A 202 -27.14 12.53 -15.94
CA ASN A 202 -27.60 13.02 -17.23
C ASN A 202 -26.46 12.94 -18.26
N ALA A 203 -26.78 13.23 -19.53
CA ALA A 203 -25.81 13.24 -20.63
C ALA A 203 -24.62 14.21 -20.42
N LYS A 204 -24.83 15.37 -19.77
CA LYS A 204 -23.74 16.32 -19.50
C LYS A 204 -22.71 15.76 -18.53
N ASP A 205 -23.14 14.96 -17.55
CA ASP A 205 -22.21 14.27 -16.64
C ASP A 205 -21.37 13.24 -17.41
N VAL A 206 -21.93 12.55 -18.41
CA VAL A 206 -21.19 11.58 -19.23
C VAL A 206 -20.10 12.27 -20.07
N GLU A 207 -20.43 13.40 -20.71
CA GLU A 207 -19.44 14.21 -21.43
C GLU A 207 -18.37 14.79 -20.50
N LEU A 208 -18.75 15.20 -19.28
CA LEU A 208 -17.77 15.61 -18.27
C LEU A 208 -16.82 14.46 -17.91
N ILE A 209 -17.35 13.25 -17.64
CA ILE A 209 -16.52 12.07 -17.34
C ILE A 209 -15.55 11.79 -18.49
N LYS A 210 -16.00 11.81 -19.74
CA LYS A 210 -15.16 11.66 -20.93
C LYS A 210 -14.05 12.70 -20.99
N SER A 211 -14.37 13.97 -20.70
CA SER A 211 -13.36 15.04 -20.65
C SER A 211 -12.30 14.79 -19.57
N LYS A 212 -12.70 14.35 -18.38
CA LYS A 212 -11.76 14.01 -17.29
C LYS A 212 -10.95 12.75 -17.62
N LEU A 213 -11.53 11.76 -18.31
CA LEU A 213 -10.81 10.58 -18.80
C LEU A 213 -9.67 10.95 -19.76
N LYS A 214 -9.87 11.92 -20.66
CA LYS A 214 -8.79 12.43 -21.53
C LYS A 214 -7.56 12.88 -20.74
N THR A 215 -7.76 13.53 -19.59
CA THR A 215 -6.64 13.97 -18.73
C THR A 215 -5.84 12.79 -18.16
N HIS A 216 -6.45 11.61 -17.96
CA HIS A 216 -5.71 10.40 -17.57
C HIS A 216 -4.81 9.89 -18.69
N LYS A 217 -5.29 9.91 -19.93
CA LYS A 217 -4.47 9.58 -21.11
C LYS A 217 -3.25 10.50 -21.21
N GLU A 218 -3.47 11.80 -21.09
CA GLU A 218 -2.41 12.81 -21.11
C GLU A 218 -1.37 12.57 -20.00
N GLY A 219 -1.83 12.34 -18.77
CA GLY A 219 -0.94 12.06 -17.63
C GLY A 219 -0.09 10.80 -17.83
N ILE A 220 -0.69 9.69 -18.28
CA ILE A 220 0.03 8.43 -18.51
C ILE A 220 1.06 8.59 -19.64
N LEU A 221 0.69 9.24 -20.75
CA LEU A 221 1.62 9.47 -21.86
C LEU A 221 2.73 10.44 -21.45
N ARG A 222 2.43 11.47 -20.66
CA ARG A 222 3.46 12.37 -20.14
C ARG A 222 4.43 11.66 -19.20
N TYR A 223 3.96 10.73 -18.36
CA TYR A 223 4.83 9.89 -17.54
C TYR A 223 5.82 9.10 -18.40
N MET A 224 5.36 8.54 -19.52
CA MET A 224 6.23 7.87 -20.49
C MET A 224 7.27 8.83 -21.10
N GLU A 225 6.90 10.08 -21.39
CA GLU A 225 7.87 11.09 -21.83
C GLU A 225 8.91 11.43 -20.75
N ASN A 226 8.54 11.42 -19.48
CA ASN A 226 9.50 11.59 -18.38
C ASN A 226 10.54 10.47 -18.32
N LEU A 227 10.15 9.22 -18.62
CA LEU A 227 11.08 8.10 -18.73
C LEU A 227 12.07 8.30 -19.87
N LYS A 228 11.61 8.85 -21.00
CA LYS A 228 12.47 9.20 -22.14
C LYS A 228 13.43 10.32 -21.77
N MET A 229 13.00 11.27 -20.93
CA MET A 229 13.88 12.29 -20.34
C MET A 229 14.92 11.64 -19.41
N GLY A 230 14.52 10.70 -18.54
CA GLY A 230 15.44 10.01 -17.63
C GLY A 230 16.64 9.40 -18.34
N LYS A 231 16.42 8.77 -19.50
CA LYS A 231 17.49 8.28 -20.39
C LYS A 231 18.53 9.37 -20.71
N ILE A 232 18.09 10.53 -21.20
CA ILE A 232 19.01 11.60 -21.63
C ILE A 232 19.61 12.38 -20.45
N HIS A 233 18.99 12.30 -19.27
CA HIS A 233 19.50 12.90 -18.04
C HIS A 233 20.38 11.95 -17.21
N GLY A 234 20.58 10.70 -17.67
CA GLY A 234 21.33 9.69 -16.91
C GLY A 234 20.62 9.20 -15.66
N MET A 235 19.30 9.41 -15.57
CA MET A 235 18.43 8.99 -14.46
C MET A 235 17.66 7.73 -14.85
N VAL A 236 18.35 6.59 -14.87
CA VAL A 236 17.78 5.27 -15.18
C VAL A 236 18.19 4.27 -14.11
N TYR A 237 17.30 3.32 -13.82
CA TYR A 237 17.56 2.26 -12.85
C TYR A 237 18.53 1.20 -13.40
N SER A 238 18.99 0.32 -12.50
CA SER A 238 19.59 -0.94 -12.90
C SER A 238 18.57 -1.84 -13.63
N GLN A 239 19.04 -2.79 -14.43
CA GLN A 239 18.19 -3.74 -15.14
C GLN A 239 17.26 -4.50 -14.18
N GLU A 240 17.77 -4.95 -13.03
CA GLU A 240 17.00 -5.64 -12.02
C GLU A 240 15.90 -4.74 -11.43
N ALA A 241 16.23 -3.49 -11.14
CA ALA A 241 15.26 -2.52 -10.63
C ALA A 241 14.22 -2.13 -11.70
N CYS A 242 14.59 -1.99 -12.97
CA CYS A 242 13.65 -1.80 -14.08
C CYS A 242 12.68 -2.97 -14.21
N VAL A 243 13.18 -4.21 -14.15
CA VAL A 243 12.34 -5.42 -14.19
C VAL A 243 11.40 -5.47 -12.98
N ALA A 244 11.90 -5.16 -11.77
CA ALA A 244 11.08 -5.12 -10.57
C ALA A 244 10.00 -4.04 -10.64
N GLY A 245 10.34 -2.86 -11.14
CA GLY A 245 9.43 -1.74 -11.38
C GLY A 245 8.33 -2.07 -12.38
N TRP A 246 8.71 -2.61 -13.54
CA TRP A 246 7.75 -3.07 -14.55
C TRP A 246 6.83 -4.16 -14.00
N ASN A 247 7.36 -5.15 -13.27
CA ASN A 247 6.54 -6.18 -12.63
C ASN A 247 5.58 -5.59 -11.59
N GLY A 248 6.03 -4.58 -10.84
CA GLY A 248 5.20 -3.83 -9.90
C GLY A 248 4.02 -3.15 -10.59
N LEU A 249 4.29 -2.40 -11.67
CA LEU A 249 3.26 -1.71 -12.45
C LEU A 249 2.31 -2.71 -13.14
N LYS A 250 2.87 -3.75 -13.75
CA LYS A 250 2.13 -4.84 -14.37
C LYS A 250 1.14 -5.49 -13.39
N ARG A 251 1.54 -5.70 -12.13
CA ARG A 251 0.65 -6.27 -11.11
C ARG A 251 -0.51 -5.33 -10.73
N LYS A 252 -0.31 -4.02 -10.81
CA LYS A 252 -1.35 -3.01 -10.57
C LYS A 252 -2.38 -2.96 -11.70
N TYR A 253 -1.94 -3.21 -12.93
CA TYR A 253 -2.72 -3.18 -14.16
C TYR A 253 -2.74 -4.57 -14.83
N LEU A 254 -3.03 -5.60 -14.02
CA LEU A 254 -2.83 -6.99 -14.40
C LEU A 254 -3.69 -7.38 -15.60
N LYS A 255 -4.93 -6.91 -15.66
CA LYS A 255 -5.83 -7.28 -16.74
C LYS A 255 -5.44 -6.60 -18.03
N ILE A 256 -5.04 -5.34 -17.96
CA ILE A 256 -4.46 -4.63 -19.10
C ILE A 256 -3.21 -5.36 -19.60
N ALA A 257 -2.34 -5.82 -18.71
CA ALA A 257 -1.13 -6.54 -19.08
C ALA A 257 -1.38 -7.94 -19.69
N LEU A 258 -2.52 -8.57 -19.39
CA LEU A 258 -2.87 -9.90 -19.89
C LEU A 258 -3.71 -9.84 -21.17
N LYS A 259 -4.54 -8.81 -21.32
CA LYS A 259 -5.56 -8.67 -22.37
C LYS A 259 -5.43 -7.39 -23.18
N ASN A 260 -4.26 -6.75 -23.14
CA ASN A 260 -4.00 -5.47 -23.76
C ASN A 260 -5.00 -4.40 -23.30
N GLU A 261 -5.29 -3.39 -24.11
CA GLU A 261 -6.13 -2.25 -23.75
C GLU A 261 -7.54 -2.63 -23.26
N THR A 262 -8.16 -3.68 -23.79
CA THR A 262 -9.51 -4.12 -23.39
C THR A 262 -9.55 -4.73 -22.00
N GLY A 263 -8.40 -5.18 -21.49
CA GLY A 263 -8.26 -5.68 -20.13
C GLY A 263 -8.68 -4.68 -19.06
N VAL A 264 -8.70 -3.38 -19.37
CA VAL A 264 -9.20 -2.33 -18.46
C VAL A 264 -10.63 -2.62 -17.99
N LEU A 265 -11.47 -3.24 -18.82
CA LEU A 265 -12.85 -3.58 -18.50
C LEU A 265 -12.98 -4.75 -17.50
N GLU A 266 -11.87 -5.40 -17.16
CA GLU A 266 -11.83 -6.49 -16.18
C GLU A 266 -11.10 -6.11 -14.89
N GLU A 267 -10.57 -4.89 -14.83
CA GLU A 267 -9.86 -4.41 -13.65
C GLU A 267 -10.82 -4.26 -12.46
N LYS A 268 -10.38 -4.74 -11.29
CA LYS A 268 -11.23 -4.80 -10.09
C LYS A 268 -11.84 -3.45 -9.74
N TYR A 269 -11.10 -2.37 -9.94
CA TYR A 269 -11.50 -1.00 -9.61
C TYR A 269 -12.52 -0.39 -10.58
N PHE A 270 -12.91 -1.08 -11.66
CA PHE A 270 -14.00 -0.65 -12.56
C PHE A 270 -15.24 -1.53 -12.53
N LYS A 271 -15.26 -2.57 -11.68
CA LYS A 271 -16.38 -3.51 -11.60
C LYS A 271 -17.73 -2.81 -11.41
N ASP A 272 -17.79 -1.80 -10.54
CA ASP A 272 -19.04 -1.12 -10.20
C ASP A 272 -19.49 -0.16 -11.32
N VAL A 273 -18.53 0.52 -11.97
CA VAL A 273 -18.79 1.41 -13.13
C VAL A 273 -19.34 0.64 -14.33
N LEU A 274 -18.95 -0.62 -14.48
CA LEU A 274 -19.41 -1.49 -15.57
C LEU A 274 -20.75 -2.17 -15.26
N ALA A 275 -21.23 -2.08 -14.02
CA ALA A 275 -22.53 -2.59 -13.62
C ALA A 275 -23.66 -1.66 -14.12
N GLY A 276 -24.83 -2.23 -14.41
CA GLY A 276 -26.00 -1.43 -14.83
C GLY A 276 -26.45 -0.41 -13.78
N SER A 277 -26.25 -0.72 -12.49
CA SER A 277 -26.60 0.15 -11.37
C SER A 277 -25.85 1.49 -11.35
N TYR A 278 -24.68 1.57 -11.99
CA TYR A 278 -23.95 2.83 -12.16
C TYR A 278 -24.72 3.85 -13.01
N TYR A 279 -25.61 3.37 -13.89
CA TYR A 279 -26.38 4.20 -14.81
C TYR A 279 -27.85 4.36 -14.40
N SER A 280 -28.21 4.05 -13.14
CA SER A 280 -29.61 4.06 -12.68
C SER A 280 -30.37 5.36 -12.91
N ASP A 281 -29.64 6.48 -12.98
CA ASP A 281 -30.22 7.82 -13.11
C ASP A 281 -30.30 8.26 -14.59
N ILE A 282 -29.78 7.45 -15.52
CA ILE A 282 -29.89 7.64 -16.96
C ILE A 282 -31.19 6.99 -17.43
N THR A 283 -32.14 7.81 -17.87
CA THR A 283 -33.44 7.31 -18.37
C THR A 283 -33.34 6.78 -19.79
N ASP A 284 -34.32 5.97 -20.22
CA ASP A 284 -34.40 5.46 -21.59
C ASP A 284 -34.47 6.59 -22.63
N ALA A 285 -35.16 7.69 -22.30
CA ALA A 285 -35.22 8.87 -23.15
C ALA A 285 -33.82 9.52 -23.31
N MET A 286 -33.05 9.64 -22.22
CA MET A 286 -31.68 10.14 -22.29
C MET A 286 -30.78 9.21 -23.10
N ASN A 287 -30.90 7.90 -22.91
CA ASN A 287 -30.10 6.92 -23.63
C ASN A 287 -30.46 6.87 -25.13
N THR A 288 -31.75 7.01 -25.47
CA THR A 288 -32.23 7.10 -26.85
C THR A 288 -31.69 8.35 -27.53
N GLN A 289 -31.69 9.49 -26.84
CA GLN A 289 -31.10 10.71 -27.37
C GLN A 289 -29.58 10.56 -27.54
N TRP A 290 -28.90 10.01 -26.54
CA TRP A 290 -27.46 9.76 -26.60
C TRP A 290 -27.06 8.91 -27.81
N LYS A 291 -27.80 7.83 -28.08
CA LYS A 291 -27.61 6.94 -29.24
C LYS A 291 -27.64 7.68 -30.57
N LYS A 292 -28.56 8.65 -30.75
CA LYS A 292 -28.63 9.45 -31.98
C LYS A 292 -27.37 10.26 -32.23
N ASP A 293 -26.70 10.69 -31.16
CA ASP A 293 -25.54 11.57 -31.21
C ASP A 293 -24.20 10.79 -31.18
N HIS A 294 -24.22 9.47 -30.95
CA HIS A 294 -23.03 8.65 -30.66
C HIS A 294 -23.05 7.26 -31.33
N ASP A 295 -23.27 7.22 -32.65
CA ASP A 295 -23.17 6.00 -33.47
C ASP A 295 -24.02 4.83 -32.95
N ASP A 296 -25.25 5.12 -32.48
CA ASP A 296 -26.19 4.17 -31.89
C ASP A 296 -25.68 3.42 -30.64
N LYS A 297 -24.62 3.91 -29.99
CA LYS A 297 -24.13 3.36 -28.73
C LYS A 297 -24.93 3.88 -27.55
N THR A 298 -25.21 3.01 -26.59
CA THR A 298 -25.72 3.41 -25.27
C THR A 298 -24.66 4.19 -24.49
N VAL A 299 -25.09 4.87 -23.44
CA VAL A 299 -24.20 5.54 -22.49
C VAL A 299 -23.18 4.56 -21.89
N LYS A 300 -23.62 3.34 -21.55
CA LYS A 300 -22.77 2.28 -20.99
C LYS A 300 -21.71 1.81 -21.97
N GLU A 301 -22.10 1.57 -23.23
CA GLU A 301 -21.15 1.19 -24.29
C GLU A 301 -20.15 2.31 -24.53
N SER A 302 -20.62 3.56 -24.59
CA SER A 302 -19.75 4.73 -24.75
C SER A 302 -18.74 4.87 -23.61
N LEU A 303 -19.15 4.70 -22.35
CA LEU A 303 -18.23 4.77 -21.22
C LEU A 303 -17.22 3.61 -21.24
N SER A 304 -17.63 2.41 -21.66
CA SER A 304 -16.73 1.27 -21.83
C SER A 304 -15.66 1.57 -22.89
N ASP A 305 -16.06 2.13 -24.04
CA ASP A 305 -15.13 2.57 -25.09
C ASP A 305 -14.17 3.65 -24.59
N TYR A 306 -14.66 4.61 -23.80
CA TYR A 306 -13.84 5.66 -23.23
C TYR A 306 -12.81 5.13 -22.23
N LEU A 307 -13.15 4.13 -21.42
CA LEU A 307 -12.19 3.46 -20.53
C LEU A 307 -11.10 2.76 -21.34
N VAL A 308 -11.45 2.06 -22.43
CA VAL A 308 -10.47 1.43 -23.32
C VAL A 308 -9.58 2.49 -23.98
N GLU A 309 -10.15 3.56 -24.52
CA GLU A 309 -9.42 4.60 -25.24
C GLU A 309 -8.50 5.43 -24.34
N TYR A 310 -9.00 5.87 -23.19
CA TYR A 310 -8.31 6.88 -22.36
C TYR A 310 -7.56 6.30 -21.17
N MET A 311 -7.76 5.04 -20.83
CA MET A 311 -7.04 4.36 -19.75
C MET A 311 -6.35 3.08 -20.25
N GLY A 312 -7.08 2.21 -20.95
CA GLY A 312 -6.57 0.93 -21.47
C GLY A 312 -5.39 1.10 -22.44
N LYS A 313 -5.59 1.84 -23.53
CA LYS A 313 -4.57 2.10 -24.56
C LYS A 313 -3.31 2.76 -24.02
N PRO A 314 -3.37 3.91 -23.32
CA PRO A 314 -2.14 4.57 -22.85
C PRO A 314 -1.41 3.74 -21.78
N MET A 315 -2.12 3.01 -20.91
CA MET A 315 -1.47 2.13 -19.93
C MET A 315 -0.81 0.91 -20.61
N ASN A 316 -1.47 0.31 -21.60
CA ASN A 316 -0.87 -0.77 -22.40
C ASN A 316 0.39 -0.28 -23.12
N GLN A 317 0.34 0.93 -23.70
CA GLN A 317 1.49 1.56 -24.34
C GLN A 317 2.65 1.77 -23.35
N LEU A 318 2.38 2.30 -22.15
CA LEU A 318 3.40 2.46 -21.12
C LEU A 318 4.01 1.12 -20.69
N LEU A 319 3.19 0.08 -20.48
CA LEU A 319 3.66 -1.26 -20.11
C LEU A 319 4.57 -1.87 -21.19
N ARG A 320 4.22 -1.70 -22.47
CA ARG A 320 5.04 -2.15 -23.60
C ARG A 320 6.33 -1.36 -23.72
N TYR A 321 6.26 -0.03 -23.59
CA TYR A 321 7.45 0.83 -23.60
C TYR A 321 8.42 0.42 -22.50
N LEU A 322 7.95 0.23 -21.26
CA LEU A 322 8.78 -0.23 -20.15
C LEU A 322 9.45 -1.57 -20.43
N GLN A 323 8.70 -2.52 -21.00
CA GLN A 323 9.17 -3.88 -21.23
C GLN A 323 10.18 -3.98 -22.38
N TYR A 324 9.94 -3.29 -23.50
CA TYR A 324 10.65 -3.53 -24.76
C TYR A 324 11.60 -2.40 -25.16
N GLU A 325 11.39 -1.18 -24.66
CA GLU A 325 12.18 -0.02 -25.06
C GLU A 325 12.97 0.55 -23.88
N HIS A 326 12.30 0.98 -22.80
CA HIS A 326 12.95 1.59 -21.65
C HIS A 326 13.97 0.66 -20.99
N TYR A 327 13.62 -0.63 -20.83
CA TYR A 327 14.50 -1.63 -20.24
C TYR A 327 15.88 -1.70 -20.92
N ARG A 328 15.94 -1.47 -22.24
CA ARG A 328 17.19 -1.51 -23.00
C ARG A 328 18.16 -0.41 -22.58
N TYR A 329 17.67 0.68 -21.99
CA TYR A 329 18.50 1.77 -21.48
C TYR A 329 18.89 1.60 -20.00
N CYS A 330 18.35 0.59 -19.31
CA CYS A 330 18.72 0.29 -17.94
C CYS A 330 20.11 -0.35 -17.87
N VAL A 331 20.84 -0.05 -16.80
CA VAL A 331 22.26 -0.43 -16.68
C VAL A 331 22.46 -1.70 -15.86
N PRO A 332 23.55 -2.46 -16.09
CA PRO A 332 23.92 -3.55 -15.22
C PRO A 332 24.12 -3.08 -13.76
N SER A 333 23.77 -3.91 -12.77
CA SER A 333 23.87 -3.53 -11.35
C SER A 333 25.29 -3.18 -10.86
N ASN A 334 26.34 -3.64 -11.56
CA ASN A 334 27.72 -3.24 -11.25
C ASN A 334 28.05 -1.81 -11.74
N VAL A 335 27.26 -1.23 -12.64
CA VAL A 335 27.39 0.17 -13.10
C VAL A 335 26.64 1.10 -12.16
N SER A 336 25.39 0.78 -11.84
CA SER A 336 24.58 1.53 -10.88
C SER A 336 23.68 0.57 -10.14
N SER A 337 23.78 0.55 -8.81
CA SER A 337 22.95 -0.27 -7.91
C SER A 337 22.04 0.57 -7.02
N GLY A 338 22.08 1.91 -7.13
CA GLY A 338 21.29 2.80 -6.31
C GLY A 338 21.35 4.25 -6.77
N LEU A 339 20.68 5.13 -6.04
CA LEU A 339 20.62 6.56 -6.40
C LEU A 339 21.98 7.25 -6.35
N ALA A 340 22.86 6.88 -5.40
CA ALA A 340 24.13 7.59 -5.18
C ALA A 340 25.05 7.64 -6.41
N SER A 341 24.95 6.67 -7.32
CA SER A 341 25.70 6.58 -8.58
C SER A 341 25.06 7.32 -9.76
N LEU A 342 23.96 8.05 -9.52
CA LEU A 342 23.24 8.79 -10.56
C LEU A 342 23.47 10.31 -10.43
N PRO A 343 23.42 11.05 -11.54
CA PRO A 343 23.17 10.59 -12.92
C PRO A 343 24.37 9.88 -13.57
N LEU A 344 24.10 9.01 -14.54
CA LEU A 344 25.12 8.40 -15.40
C LEU A 344 25.74 9.43 -16.34
N ALA A 345 27.03 9.30 -16.68
CA ALA A 345 27.72 10.22 -17.57
C ALA A 345 27.30 10.09 -19.05
N HIS A 346 26.97 8.88 -19.50
CA HIS A 346 26.56 8.59 -20.88
C HIS A 346 25.28 7.77 -20.92
N VAL A 347 24.62 7.77 -22.07
CA VAL A 347 23.47 6.90 -22.34
C VAL A 347 23.95 5.46 -22.49
N TRP A 348 23.18 4.51 -21.97
CA TRP A 348 23.44 3.07 -22.10
C TRP A 348 22.43 2.40 -23.02
N PHE A 349 22.82 1.32 -23.68
CA PHE A 349 21.93 0.52 -24.50
C PHE A 349 22.32 -0.96 -24.47
N ASP A 350 21.37 -1.83 -24.14
CA ASP A 350 21.55 -3.27 -23.96
C ASP A 350 22.78 -3.61 -23.10
N GLY A 351 22.95 -2.86 -21.99
CA GLY A 351 24.05 -3.07 -21.05
C GLY A 351 25.42 -2.57 -21.52
N LYS A 352 25.49 -1.79 -22.60
CA LYS A 352 26.73 -1.16 -23.09
C LYS A 352 26.66 0.36 -23.01
N GLU A 353 27.75 0.97 -22.56
CA GLU A 353 27.90 2.43 -22.53
C GLU A 353 28.05 2.98 -23.95
N ASN A 354 27.34 4.07 -24.26
CA ASN A 354 27.53 4.80 -25.50
C ASN A 354 28.23 6.13 -25.22
N THR A 355 29.57 6.12 -25.25
CA THR A 355 30.41 7.30 -24.95
C THR A 355 30.23 8.45 -25.94
N SER A 356 29.66 8.19 -27.13
CA SER A 356 29.32 9.24 -28.10
C SER A 356 28.05 10.03 -27.72
N TRP A 357 27.27 9.55 -26.74
CA TRP A 357 26.03 10.18 -26.27
C TRP A 357 26.13 10.54 -24.78
N PRO A 358 26.70 11.72 -24.43
CA PRO A 358 26.73 12.21 -23.06
C PRO A 358 25.31 12.55 -22.57
N THR A 359 25.10 12.42 -21.27
CA THR A 359 23.84 12.82 -20.63
C THR A 359 23.87 14.31 -20.25
N ASN A 360 22.69 14.91 -20.17
CA ASN A 360 22.53 16.24 -19.59
C ASN A 360 22.18 16.10 -18.11
N THR A 361 23.12 16.38 -17.23
CA THR A 361 22.91 16.19 -15.79
C THR A 361 22.22 17.38 -15.10
N LYS A 362 21.68 18.33 -15.86
CA LYS A 362 20.96 19.49 -15.32
C LYS A 362 19.47 19.44 -15.62
N LEU A 363 18.66 19.89 -14.67
CA LEU A 363 17.23 20.13 -14.85
C LEU A 363 16.99 21.38 -15.74
N SER A 364 15.74 21.56 -16.17
CA SER A 364 15.33 22.73 -16.99
C SER A 364 15.60 24.08 -16.31
N THR A 365 15.70 24.10 -14.99
CA THR A 365 16.04 25.27 -14.16
C THR A 365 17.54 25.56 -14.08
N GLY A 366 18.39 24.66 -14.60
CA GLY A 366 19.84 24.69 -14.46
C GLY A 366 20.37 23.97 -13.22
N ASP A 367 19.49 23.52 -12.32
CA ASP A 367 19.87 22.75 -11.13
C ASP A 367 20.56 21.43 -11.50
N GLN A 368 21.65 21.12 -10.79
CA GLN A 368 22.43 19.90 -11.00
C GLN A 368 21.76 18.70 -10.33
N LEU A 369 21.48 17.65 -11.11
CA LEU A 369 21.05 16.35 -10.59
C LEU A 369 22.18 15.71 -9.78
N ASN A 370 21.84 15.19 -8.60
CA ASN A 370 22.77 14.53 -7.71
C ASN A 370 22.04 13.44 -6.91
N GLY A 371 22.31 12.19 -7.23
CA GLY A 371 21.60 11.08 -6.64
C GLY A 371 21.95 10.79 -5.18
N THR A 372 23.12 11.23 -4.69
CA THR A 372 23.43 11.21 -3.24
C THR A 372 22.52 12.18 -2.49
N LYS A 373 22.28 13.38 -3.04
CA LYS A 373 21.32 14.33 -2.48
C LYS A 373 19.89 13.79 -2.58
N ALA A 374 19.52 13.18 -3.70
CA ALA A 374 18.21 12.55 -3.88
C ALA A 374 17.94 11.50 -2.79
N TYR A 375 18.91 10.61 -2.52
CA TYR A 375 18.78 9.62 -1.44
C TYR A 375 18.58 10.28 -0.07
N ALA A 376 19.33 11.34 0.23
CA ALA A 376 19.18 12.10 1.48
C ALA A 376 17.82 12.80 1.60
N MET A 377 17.18 13.20 0.50
CA MET A 377 15.83 13.78 0.50
C MET A 377 14.75 12.73 0.75
N ILE A 378 14.96 11.48 0.32
CA ILE A 378 13.98 10.38 0.45
C ILE A 378 14.06 9.73 1.83
N LEU A 379 15.28 9.55 2.36
CA LEU A 379 15.55 8.82 3.61
C LEU A 379 14.63 9.22 4.79
N PRO A 380 14.36 10.51 5.05
CA PRO A 380 13.55 10.93 6.20
C PRO A 380 12.18 10.26 6.22
N TYR A 381 11.56 10.00 5.06
CA TYR A 381 10.26 9.31 4.96
C TYR A 381 10.26 7.95 5.68
N PHE A 382 11.38 7.24 5.62
CA PHE A 382 11.51 5.89 6.20
C PHE A 382 12.03 5.91 7.63
N THR A 383 12.94 6.83 7.96
CA THR A 383 13.55 6.88 9.31
C THR A 383 12.69 7.65 10.30
N THR A 384 11.84 8.57 9.83
CA THR A 384 11.03 9.48 10.65
C THR A 384 11.86 10.35 11.62
N ASN A 385 13.15 10.53 11.34
CA ASN A 385 14.10 11.30 12.14
C ASN A 385 14.99 12.18 11.26
N ASP A 386 15.97 12.86 11.87
CA ASP A 386 16.90 13.75 11.18
C ASP A 386 18.30 13.12 10.94
N MET A 387 18.41 11.80 11.08
CA MET A 387 19.66 11.09 10.76
C MET A 387 20.00 11.24 9.28
N THR A 388 21.26 11.54 8.98
CA THR A 388 21.77 11.54 7.62
C THR A 388 21.98 10.10 7.12
N PRO A 389 22.13 9.87 5.80
CA PRO A 389 22.56 8.58 5.27
C PRO A 389 23.80 8.00 5.96
N MET A 390 24.77 8.85 6.31
CA MET A 390 25.99 8.42 6.97
C MET A 390 25.77 8.05 8.43
N ASP A 391 24.90 8.75 9.15
CA ASP A 391 24.54 8.39 10.52
C ASP A 391 23.84 7.03 10.56
N VAL A 392 22.92 6.78 9.62
CA VAL A 392 22.23 5.48 9.50
C VAL A 392 23.24 4.37 9.17
N HIS A 393 24.17 4.62 8.25
CA HIS A 393 25.21 3.65 7.92
C HIS A 393 26.11 3.33 9.11
N LYS A 394 26.54 4.36 9.85
CA LYS A 394 27.37 4.22 11.05
C LYS A 394 26.64 3.41 12.13
N LEU A 395 25.39 3.76 12.43
CA LEU A 395 24.57 3.02 13.39
C LEU A 395 24.42 1.55 12.95
N GLY A 396 24.20 1.30 11.65
CA GLY A 396 24.13 -0.06 11.11
C GLY A 396 25.41 -0.87 11.33
N LYS A 397 26.58 -0.25 11.18
CA LYS A 397 27.88 -0.89 11.47
C LYS A 397 28.05 -1.17 12.97
N GLU A 398 27.66 -0.23 13.84
CA GLU A 398 27.70 -0.41 15.29
C GLU A 398 26.78 -1.56 15.73
N GLN A 399 25.54 -1.61 15.21
CA GLN A 399 24.61 -2.70 15.49
C GLN A 399 25.14 -4.05 14.95
N LEU A 400 25.76 -4.06 13.76
CA LEU A 400 26.34 -5.28 13.21
C LEU A 400 27.47 -5.81 14.09
N ALA A 401 28.32 -4.94 14.64
CA ALA A 401 29.41 -5.34 15.53
C ALA A 401 28.90 -5.96 16.85
N ILE A 402 27.71 -5.56 17.31
CA ILE A 402 27.05 -6.12 18.50
C ILE A 402 26.33 -7.43 18.18
N LEU A 403 25.56 -7.46 17.09
CA LEU A 403 24.65 -8.56 16.79
C LEU A 403 25.32 -9.75 16.11
N TYR A 404 26.37 -9.52 15.31
CA TYR A 404 27.05 -10.60 14.60
C TYR A 404 27.71 -11.62 15.55
N PRO A 405 28.45 -11.23 16.61
CA PRO A 405 28.97 -12.18 17.58
C PRO A 405 27.88 -13.01 18.26
N LEU A 406 26.74 -12.41 18.61
CA LEU A 406 25.61 -13.12 19.22
C LEU A 406 25.03 -14.17 18.25
N ALA A 407 24.95 -13.84 16.96
CA ALA A 407 24.52 -14.81 15.94
C ALA A 407 25.53 -15.96 15.78
N VAL A 408 26.83 -15.67 15.88
CA VAL A 408 27.89 -16.70 15.87
C VAL A 408 27.78 -17.61 17.09
N GLU A 409 27.58 -17.07 18.29
CA GLU A 409 27.38 -17.87 19.51
C GLU A 409 26.13 -18.75 19.41
N ALA A 410 25.02 -18.22 18.87
CA ALA A 410 23.83 -19.01 18.61
C ALA A 410 24.11 -20.18 17.63
N ALA A 411 24.86 -19.93 16.56
CA ALA A 411 25.28 -20.97 15.61
C ALA A 411 26.15 -22.05 16.27
N LYS A 412 27.12 -21.65 17.11
CA LYS A 412 27.98 -22.59 17.85
C LYS A 412 27.17 -23.44 18.83
N ASN A 413 26.22 -22.83 19.54
CA ASN A 413 25.35 -23.54 20.49
C ASN A 413 24.40 -24.51 19.79
N ALA A 414 23.83 -24.13 18.64
CA ALA A 414 22.92 -24.99 17.87
C ALA A 414 23.64 -26.20 17.26
N THR A 415 24.83 -25.98 16.70
CA THR A 415 25.59 -27.02 15.98
C THR A 415 26.53 -27.83 16.88
N GLY A 416 26.81 -27.36 18.10
CA GLY A 416 27.82 -27.91 18.99
C GLY A 416 29.26 -27.69 18.50
N LYS A 417 29.48 -26.90 17.44
CA LYS A 417 30.80 -26.64 16.87
C LYS A 417 31.50 -25.47 17.56
N SER A 418 32.77 -25.67 17.91
CA SER A 418 33.60 -24.63 18.52
C SER A 418 34.24 -23.70 17.48
N ASN A 419 34.53 -24.22 16.28
CA ASN A 419 35.04 -23.43 15.16
C ASN A 419 33.92 -22.57 14.56
N GLU A 420 34.18 -21.26 14.43
CA GLU A 420 33.19 -20.29 13.92
C GLU A 420 32.77 -20.56 12.47
N ALA A 421 33.71 -20.77 11.56
CA ALA A 421 33.39 -20.97 10.15
C ALA A 421 32.58 -22.27 9.94
N GLU A 422 32.92 -23.32 10.69
CA GLU A 422 32.19 -24.59 10.69
C GLU A 422 30.79 -24.42 11.28
N ALA A 423 30.67 -23.77 12.44
CA ALA A 423 29.39 -23.49 13.09
C ALA A 423 28.47 -22.66 12.17
N ILE A 424 28.98 -21.59 11.55
CA ILE A 424 28.20 -20.76 10.62
C ILE A 424 27.75 -21.58 9.42
N ARG A 425 28.63 -22.41 8.84
CA ARG A 425 28.29 -23.23 7.69
C ARG A 425 27.19 -24.23 8.03
N GLU A 426 27.38 -25.04 9.08
CA GLU A 426 26.40 -26.05 9.49
C GLU A 426 25.08 -25.41 9.92
N PHE A 427 25.13 -24.28 10.62
CA PHE A 427 23.92 -23.56 11.00
C PHE A 427 23.16 -23.02 9.79
N ARG A 428 23.86 -22.54 8.75
CA ARG A 428 23.22 -22.17 7.47
C ARG A 428 22.63 -23.38 6.76
N ASP A 429 23.30 -24.52 6.78
CA ASP A 429 22.79 -25.75 6.18
C ASP A 429 21.52 -26.21 6.90
N GLU A 430 21.50 -26.14 8.23
CA GLU A 430 20.31 -26.39 9.05
C GLU A 430 19.18 -25.43 8.69
N LEU A 431 19.41 -24.11 8.72
CA LEU A 431 18.40 -23.10 8.34
C LEU A 431 17.87 -23.26 6.91
N ASN A 432 18.68 -23.81 6.00
CA ASN A 432 18.28 -24.08 4.62
C ASN A 432 17.74 -25.51 4.41
N SER A 433 17.75 -26.37 5.44
CA SER A 433 17.19 -27.72 5.36
C SER A 433 15.70 -27.66 5.08
N SER A 434 15.23 -28.54 4.21
CA SER A 434 13.80 -28.73 3.94
C SER A 434 12.98 -29.02 5.21
N ASP A 435 13.61 -29.55 6.26
CA ASP A 435 12.98 -29.82 7.55
C ASP A 435 12.46 -28.55 8.25
N ASN A 436 13.03 -27.38 7.90
CA ASN A 436 12.60 -26.07 8.39
C ASN A 436 11.52 -25.41 7.51
N TYR A 437 11.10 -26.07 6.43
CA TYR A 437 10.05 -25.59 5.54
C TYR A 437 8.86 -26.55 5.56
N PHE A 438 7.65 -26.00 5.43
CA PHE A 438 6.42 -26.83 5.36
C PHE A 438 6.35 -27.72 4.11
N ASN A 439 7.28 -27.56 3.16
CA ASN A 439 7.30 -28.29 1.90
C ASN A 439 8.51 -29.24 1.86
N VAL A 440 8.25 -30.55 1.84
CA VAL A 440 9.27 -31.62 1.75
C VAL A 440 9.93 -31.66 0.36
N ASN A 441 9.21 -31.23 -0.68
CA ASN A 441 9.70 -31.21 -2.05
C ASN A 441 10.21 -29.83 -2.43
N LYS A 442 11.25 -29.78 -3.28
CA LYS A 442 11.66 -28.53 -3.93
C LYS A 442 10.45 -27.91 -4.63
N PHE A 443 10.35 -26.59 -4.56
CA PHE A 443 9.34 -25.85 -5.31
C PHE A 443 9.44 -26.24 -6.79
N PRO A 444 8.36 -26.74 -7.41
CA PRO A 444 8.36 -27.08 -8.82
C PRO A 444 8.85 -25.89 -9.66
N GLY A 445 9.69 -26.13 -10.65
CA GLY A 445 10.24 -25.05 -11.49
C GLY A 445 9.14 -24.22 -12.17
N ASN A 446 8.08 -24.89 -12.59
CA ASN A 446 6.86 -24.28 -13.16
C ASN A 446 5.99 -23.52 -12.13
N GLU A 447 6.35 -23.54 -10.84
CA GLU A 447 5.75 -22.76 -9.75
C GLU A 447 6.66 -21.62 -9.25
N SER A 448 7.88 -21.48 -9.79
CA SER A 448 8.83 -20.42 -9.42
C SER A 448 9.39 -19.61 -10.61
N ASP A 449 9.20 -20.10 -11.84
CA ASP A 449 9.67 -19.44 -13.06
C ASP A 449 8.78 -18.27 -13.54
N THR A 450 9.13 -17.68 -14.68
CA THR A 450 8.34 -16.60 -15.29
C THR A 450 6.93 -17.06 -15.68
N GLN A 451 6.75 -18.34 -15.98
CA GLN A 451 5.45 -18.93 -16.29
C GLN A 451 4.61 -19.10 -15.01
N ALA A 452 5.22 -19.48 -13.89
CA ALA A 452 4.60 -19.50 -12.58
C ALA A 452 4.09 -18.13 -12.15
N LYS A 453 4.88 -17.07 -12.36
CA LYS A 453 4.47 -15.70 -12.07
C LYS A 453 3.25 -15.28 -12.89
N ARG A 454 3.15 -15.74 -14.15
CA ARG A 454 1.96 -15.55 -14.99
C ARG A 454 0.77 -16.39 -14.50
N ASN A 455 1.01 -17.66 -14.19
CA ASN A 455 -0.02 -18.61 -13.75
C ASN A 455 -0.60 -18.27 -12.36
N ALA A 456 0.21 -17.84 -11.40
CA ALA A 456 -0.26 -17.40 -10.08
C ALA A 456 -1.14 -16.13 -10.17
N ALA A 457 -0.80 -15.21 -11.09
CA ALA A 457 -1.63 -14.05 -11.38
C ALA A 457 -2.98 -14.44 -12.03
N LEU A 458 -2.99 -15.49 -12.85
CA LEU A 458 -4.19 -16.07 -13.44
C LEU A 458 -5.03 -16.87 -12.43
N LEU A 459 -4.42 -17.67 -11.55
CA LEU A 459 -5.11 -18.47 -10.53
C LEU A 459 -5.78 -17.61 -9.46
N THR A 460 -5.20 -16.45 -9.12
CA THR A 460 -5.86 -15.45 -8.27
C THR A 460 -7.12 -14.89 -8.93
N THR A 461 -7.20 -14.91 -10.27
CA THR A 461 -8.41 -14.56 -11.01
C THR A 461 -9.44 -15.69 -10.96
N GLN A 462 -9.03 -16.94 -11.17
CA GLN A 462 -9.96 -18.08 -11.20
C GLN A 462 -10.58 -18.41 -9.84
N ARG A 463 -9.86 -18.29 -8.72
CA ARG A 463 -10.46 -18.49 -7.38
C ARG A 463 -11.61 -17.51 -7.08
N ASN A 464 -11.57 -16.30 -7.65
CA ASN A 464 -12.65 -15.32 -7.53
C ASN A 464 -13.85 -15.61 -8.47
N ILE A 465 -13.69 -16.52 -9.44
CA ILE A 465 -14.76 -17.01 -10.31
C ILE A 465 -15.41 -18.25 -9.70
N VAL A 466 -14.61 -19.20 -9.18
CA VAL A 466 -15.13 -20.45 -8.59
C VAL A 466 -15.89 -20.20 -7.27
N GLN A 467 -15.53 -19.18 -6.48
CA GLN A 467 -16.36 -18.78 -5.33
C GLN A 467 -17.71 -18.14 -5.73
N ARG A 468 -17.95 -17.81 -7.02
CA ARG A 468 -19.24 -17.30 -7.50
C ARG A 468 -20.19 -18.37 -8.02
N ASP A 469 -19.69 -19.54 -8.43
CA ASP A 469 -20.55 -20.60 -8.99
C ASP A 469 -21.00 -21.64 -7.94
N GLY A 470 -20.51 -21.55 -6.70
CA GLY A 470 -20.92 -22.40 -5.57
C GLY A 470 -22.34 -22.14 -5.03
N SER A 471 -23.15 -21.31 -5.69
CA SER A 471 -24.55 -21.06 -5.32
C SER A 471 -25.51 -21.19 -6.49
N SER A 472 -25.26 -22.10 -7.45
CA SER A 472 -26.34 -22.77 -8.19
C SER A 472 -25.80 -23.87 -9.09
N ALA A 473 -25.84 -25.13 -8.64
CA ALA A 473 -25.95 -26.27 -9.55
C ALA A 473 -26.40 -27.50 -8.76
N LYS A 474 -27.70 -27.78 -8.86
CA LYS A 474 -28.29 -29.08 -8.51
C LYS A 474 -27.66 -30.18 -9.39
N MET A 475 -27.48 -31.33 -8.76
CA MET A 475 -27.19 -32.62 -9.40
C MET A 475 -28.03 -32.85 -10.66
N VAL A 476 -27.36 -33.26 -11.74
CA VAL A 476 -27.98 -34.05 -12.82
C VAL A 476 -27.10 -35.28 -13.03
N GLN A 477 -27.68 -36.45 -12.80
CA GLN A 477 -27.14 -37.77 -13.11
C GLN A 477 -27.26 -38.08 -14.61
N GLY A 478 -26.38 -38.96 -15.10
CA GLY A 478 -26.47 -39.68 -16.38
C GLY A 478 -25.20 -39.50 -17.21
N GLY A 479 -24.48 -40.53 -17.68
CA GLY A 479 -24.72 -41.96 -17.70
C GLY A 479 -23.43 -42.68 -18.14
N GLN A 480 -23.42 -43.99 -17.93
CA GLN A 480 -22.32 -44.94 -18.09
C GLN A 480 -21.90 -45.18 -19.56
N ASN A 481 -20.62 -45.57 -19.74
CA ASN A 481 -20.10 -46.70 -20.53
C ASN A 481 -18.58 -46.48 -20.69
N GLY A 482 -17.65 -47.42 -20.51
CA GLY A 482 -17.65 -48.84 -20.19
C GLY A 482 -16.20 -49.35 -20.30
N ASN A 483 -15.91 -50.45 -19.61
CA ASN A 483 -14.74 -51.36 -19.72
C ASN A 483 -13.34 -50.78 -19.40
N GLU A 484 -12.41 -51.47 -18.74
CA GLU A 484 -12.33 -52.81 -18.18
C GLU A 484 -11.09 -52.86 -17.23
N HIS A 485 -11.03 -53.92 -16.44
CA HIS A 485 -9.94 -54.36 -15.55
C HIS A 485 -9.92 -53.88 -14.09
N ALA A 486 -10.56 -54.72 -13.29
CA ALA A 486 -10.33 -54.96 -11.88
C ALA A 486 -8.98 -55.65 -11.61
N VAL A 487 -8.39 -55.38 -10.43
CA VAL A 487 -7.94 -56.34 -9.39
C VAL A 487 -7.42 -55.53 -8.18
N PRO A 488 -7.54 -56.04 -6.93
CA PRO A 488 -8.16 -55.29 -5.84
C PRO A 488 -7.21 -54.74 -4.77
N GLN A 489 -7.87 -53.94 -3.91
CA GLN A 489 -7.49 -53.44 -2.59
C GLN A 489 -6.51 -54.30 -1.79
N ASP A 490 -5.60 -53.62 -1.09
CA ASP A 490 -5.25 -54.03 0.27
C ASP A 490 -5.40 -52.84 1.24
N ASN A 491 -6.16 -53.10 2.29
CA ASN A 491 -6.47 -52.21 3.40
C ASN A 491 -5.42 -52.48 4.49
N SER A 492 -4.60 -51.50 4.83
CA SER A 492 -4.05 -51.47 6.18
C SER A 492 -3.97 -50.04 6.72
N SER A 493 -4.75 -49.88 7.78
CA SER A 493 -4.86 -48.76 8.69
C SER A 493 -3.64 -48.61 9.62
N VAL A 494 -3.69 -47.54 10.43
CA VAL A 494 -2.98 -47.30 11.73
C VAL A 494 -1.70 -46.42 11.60
N PRO A 495 -1.38 -45.51 12.55
CA PRO A 495 -2.11 -44.33 12.99
C PRO A 495 -1.20 -43.08 13.16
N LEU A 496 -1.81 -41.93 13.44
CA LEU A 496 -1.15 -40.72 13.91
C LEU A 496 -0.36 -40.94 15.21
N ARG A 497 0.90 -40.51 15.25
CA ARG A 497 1.62 -40.11 16.46
C ARG A 497 2.18 -38.71 16.25
N GLY A 498 1.82 -37.81 17.15
CA GLY A 498 2.26 -36.43 17.13
C GLY A 498 3.69 -36.23 17.61
N ARG A 499 4.18 -35.03 17.27
CA ARG A 499 4.84 -34.08 18.16
C ARG A 499 4.43 -32.68 17.73
#